data_AF-A0A1U7NRX0-F1
#
_entry.id   AF-A0A1U7NRX0-F1
#
_cell.length_a   1.000
_cell.length_b   1.000
_cell.length_c   1.000
_cell.angle_alpha   90.00
_cell.angle_beta   90.00
_cell.angle_gamma   90.00
#
_symmetry.space_group_name_H-M   'P 1'
#
loop_
_entity.id
_entity.type
_entity.pdbx_description
1 polymer ?
#
loop_
_entity_poly.entity_id
_entity_poly.type
_entity_poly.pdbx_seq_one_letter_code
_entity_poly.pdbx_strand_id
1 'polypeptide(L)'
;MTQKDAQAITVRGAWHGQTNDPERHFEGTIIDSEYAGVRRGTRARITFGHSNARSQNAEEHGTYTLVAGSRSLPLMSFTCRTVGTTGRHVTDESQEDDWLAVPLAG
;
A
#
# COMPACT_ATOMS: atom_id res chain seq x y z
N MET A 1 -20.80 10.93 -14.62
CA MET A 1 -19.37 10.97 -14.26
C MET A 1 -19.02 9.60 -13.75
N THR A 2 -18.39 8.78 -14.59
CA THR A 2 -17.99 7.42 -14.22
C THR A 2 -16.84 7.55 -13.24
N GLN A 3 -17.10 7.24 -11.97
CA GLN A 3 -16.06 6.94 -10.99
C GLN A 3 -15.23 5.84 -11.65
N LYS A 4 -14.01 6.15 -12.13
CA LYS A 4 -13.07 5.12 -12.59
C LYS A 4 -12.95 4.17 -11.40
N ASP A 5 -13.50 2.96 -11.51
CA ASP A 5 -13.28 1.89 -10.53
C ASP A 5 -11.77 1.77 -10.34
N ALA A 6 -11.28 2.34 -9.25
CA ALA A 6 -9.86 2.34 -8.96
C ALA A 6 -9.51 0.88 -8.69
N GLN A 7 -8.87 0.22 -9.68
CA GLN A 7 -8.55 -1.20 -9.67
C GLN A 7 -7.83 -1.55 -8.38
N ALA A 8 -8.55 -2.13 -7.42
CA ALA A 8 -8.00 -2.36 -6.09
C ALA A 8 -7.19 -3.65 -6.08
N ILE A 9 -6.17 -3.67 -5.22
CA ILE A 9 -5.29 -4.81 -5.02
C ILE A 9 -5.32 -5.13 -3.52
N THR A 10 -5.73 -6.34 -3.16
CA THR A 10 -5.69 -6.80 -1.77
C THR A 10 -4.40 -7.57 -1.53
N VAL A 11 -3.63 -7.14 -0.54
CA VAL A 11 -2.36 -7.72 -0.15
C VAL A 11 -2.46 -8.19 1.29
N ARG A 12 -2.11 -9.45 1.54
CA ARG A 12 -1.98 -9.97 2.91
C ARG A 12 -0.53 -9.95 3.34
N GLY A 13 -0.21 -9.31 4.46
CA GLY A 13 1.17 -9.14 4.92
C GLY A 13 1.31 -8.17 6.08
N ALA A 14 2.55 -7.82 6.41
CA ALA A 14 2.89 -7.00 7.56
C ALA A 14 3.93 -5.93 7.21
N TRP A 15 3.99 -4.90 8.03
CA TRP A 15 5.08 -3.93 7.99
C TRP A 15 6.31 -4.47 8.72
N HIS A 16 7.46 -4.26 8.09
CA HIS A 16 8.77 -4.53 8.62
C HIS A 16 9.53 -3.19 8.78
N GLY A 17 10.22 -3.04 9.90
CA GLY A 17 10.87 -1.78 10.30
C GLY A 17 9.98 -0.91 11.19
N GLN A 18 10.59 0.08 11.84
CA GLN A 18 9.87 0.99 12.73
C GLN A 18 9.08 2.04 11.95
N THR A 19 8.01 2.59 12.53
CA THR A 19 7.11 3.57 11.88
C THR A 19 7.84 4.79 11.28
N ASN A 20 8.99 5.17 11.86
CA ASN A 20 9.79 6.32 11.43
C ASN A 20 11.08 5.91 10.70
N ASP A 21 11.23 4.63 10.37
CA ASP A 21 12.40 4.13 9.66
C ASP A 21 12.24 4.43 8.16
N PRO A 22 13.19 5.14 7.51
CA PRO A 22 13.15 5.35 6.07
C PRO A 22 13.26 4.05 5.26
N GLU A 23 13.77 2.96 5.87
CA GLU A 23 13.81 1.63 5.27
C GLU A 23 12.55 0.80 5.56
N ARG A 24 11.54 1.39 6.23
CA ARG A 24 10.27 0.73 6.51
C ARG A 24 9.59 0.28 5.23
N HIS A 25 9.22 -0.99 5.19
CA HIS A 25 8.58 -1.59 4.03
C HIS A 25 7.57 -2.65 4.48
N PHE A 26 6.52 -2.80 3.69
CA PHE A 26 5.55 -3.85 3.86
C PHE A 26 5.93 -5.03 2.98
N GLU A 27 5.86 -6.24 3.50
CA GLU A 27 5.98 -7.47 2.72
C GLU A 27 4.73 -8.31 2.86
N GLY A 28 4.31 -8.88 1.74
CA GLY A 28 3.11 -9.69 1.70
C GLY A 28 2.91 -10.42 0.39
N THR A 29 1.71 -10.94 0.22
CA THR A 29 1.29 -11.67 -0.98
C THR A 29 -0.03 -11.10 -1.49
N ILE A 30 -0.16 -10.92 -2.80
CA ILE A 30 -1.42 -10.54 -3.43
C ILE A 30 -2.43 -11.66 -3.20
N ILE A 31 -3.52 -11.38 -2.51
CA ILE A 31 -4.59 -12.35 -2.29
C ILE A 31 -5.78 -12.12 -3.23
N ASP A 32 -5.94 -10.89 -3.72
CA ASP A 32 -6.96 -10.52 -4.70
C ASP A 32 -6.49 -9.29 -5.52
N SER A 33 -6.84 -9.21 -6.79
CA SER A 33 -6.42 -8.09 -7.66
C SER A 33 -7.27 -7.99 -8.92
N GLU A 34 -7.81 -6.81 -9.15
CA GLU A 34 -8.48 -6.45 -10.42
C GLU A 34 -7.50 -5.78 -11.41
N TYR A 35 -6.25 -5.56 -10.99
CA TYR A 35 -5.24 -4.86 -11.79
C TYR A 35 -4.57 -5.81 -12.80
N ALA A 36 -4.58 -5.40 -14.08
CA ALA A 36 -4.02 -6.19 -15.16
C ALA A 36 -2.50 -6.42 -14.98
N GLY A 37 -2.09 -7.69 -14.93
CA GLY A 37 -0.69 -8.06 -14.75
C GLY A 37 -0.22 -8.18 -13.31
N VAL A 38 -1.10 -7.95 -12.32
CA VAL A 38 -0.89 -8.32 -10.92
C VAL A 38 -1.74 -9.54 -10.61
N ARG A 39 -1.10 -10.66 -10.28
CA ARG A 39 -1.79 -11.95 -10.06
C ARG A 39 -1.83 -12.31 -8.58
N ARG A 40 -2.92 -12.96 -8.16
CA ARG A 40 -2.98 -13.64 -6.86
C ARG A 40 -1.80 -14.61 -6.68
N GLY A 41 -1.22 -14.64 -5.48
CA GLY A 41 -0.03 -15.42 -5.14
C GLY A 41 1.29 -14.72 -5.46
N THR A 42 1.26 -13.56 -6.13
CA THR A 42 2.47 -12.76 -6.37
C THR A 42 2.97 -12.16 -5.06
N ARG A 43 4.28 -12.23 -4.82
CA ARG A 43 4.90 -11.49 -3.71
C ARG A 43 4.79 -10.00 -3.95
N ALA A 44 4.39 -9.29 -2.91
CA ALA A 44 4.19 -7.86 -2.91
C ALA A 44 5.14 -7.21 -1.89
N ARG A 45 5.77 -6.12 -2.30
CA ARG A 45 6.53 -5.25 -1.41
C ARG A 45 6.02 -3.83 -1.58
N ILE A 46 5.70 -3.16 -0.47
CA ILE A 46 5.30 -1.75 -0.49
C ILE A 46 6.31 -0.92 0.27
N THR A 47 6.75 0.18 -0.33
CA THR A 47 7.68 1.12 0.29
C THR A 47 7.05 2.50 0.35
N PHE A 48 7.28 3.22 1.43
CA PHE A 48 6.87 4.62 1.54
C PHE A 48 8.01 5.52 1.07
N GLY A 49 7.84 6.14 -0.09
CA GLY A 49 8.77 7.12 -0.61
C GLY A 49 8.38 8.51 -0.13
N HIS A 50 9.17 9.10 0.76
CA HIS A 50 9.15 10.56 0.92
C HIS A 50 9.70 11.17 -0.37
N SER A 51 8.96 12.08 -1.00
CA SER A 51 9.50 12.88 -2.09
C SER A 51 10.68 13.69 -1.54
N ASN A 52 11.91 13.30 -1.90
CA ASN A 52 13.13 14.04 -1.56
C ASN A 52 13.24 15.39 -2.29
N ALA A 53 12.16 15.87 -2.92
CA ALA A 53 12.11 17.21 -3.43
C ALA A 53 12.00 18.16 -2.25
N ARG A 54 12.90 19.14 -2.15
CA ARG A 54 12.68 20.35 -1.33
C ARG A 54 11.48 21.10 -1.92
N SER A 55 10.28 20.64 -1.64
CA SER A 55 9.02 21.26 -2.02
C SER A 55 8.60 22.18 -0.88
N GLN A 56 8.41 23.45 -1.20
CA GLN A 56 8.12 24.55 -0.25
C GLN A 56 6.69 24.49 0.34
N ASN A 57 5.98 23.36 0.19
CA ASN A 57 4.56 23.25 0.48
C ASN A 57 4.32 22.14 1.50
N ALA A 58 3.64 22.46 2.60
CA ALA A 58 3.44 21.61 3.78
C ALA A 58 2.53 20.37 3.58
N GLU A 59 2.24 19.99 2.34
CA GLU A 59 1.18 19.01 1.99
C GLU A 59 1.66 17.89 1.05
N GLU A 60 2.97 17.73 0.83
CA GLU A 60 3.47 16.53 0.13
C GLU A 60 3.45 15.32 1.06
N HIS A 61 2.27 14.69 1.14
CA HIS A 61 2.10 13.36 1.68
C HIS A 61 2.96 12.38 0.86
N GLY A 62 3.84 11.62 1.51
CA GLY A 62 4.68 10.64 0.82
C GLY A 62 3.86 9.64 0.00
N THR A 63 4.48 9.06 -1.02
CA THR A 63 3.80 8.16 -1.95
C THR A 63 4.14 6.71 -1.62
N TYR A 64 3.14 5.86 -1.48
CA TYR A 64 3.35 4.42 -1.38
C TYR A 64 3.60 3.85 -2.77
N THR A 65 4.58 2.96 -2.90
CA THR A 65 4.85 2.23 -4.16
C THR A 65 4.72 0.74 -3.93
N LEU A 66 3.85 0.08 -4.67
CA LEU A 66 3.71 -1.38 -4.68
C LEU A 66 4.58 -1.99 -5.78
N VAL A 67 5.45 -2.91 -5.40
CA VAL A 67 6.20 -3.77 -6.30
C VAL A 67 5.61 -5.18 -6.23
N ALA A 68 5.08 -5.67 -7.35
CA ALA A 68 4.51 -7.01 -7.48
C ALA A 68 5.01 -7.68 -8.76
N GLY A 69 5.91 -8.65 -8.61
CA GLY A 69 6.59 -9.27 -9.75
C GLY A 69 7.39 -8.26 -10.56
N SER A 70 7.06 -8.08 -11.85
CA SER A 70 7.69 -7.10 -12.75
C SER A 70 6.97 -5.75 -12.81
N ARG A 71 5.98 -5.52 -11.95
CA ARG A 71 5.20 -4.27 -11.91
C ARG A 71 5.60 -3.44 -10.71
N SER A 72 5.75 -2.14 -10.94
CA SER A 72 5.88 -1.12 -9.90
C SER A 72 4.75 -0.12 -10.09
N LEU A 73 3.91 0.05 -9.09
CA LEU A 73 2.69 0.85 -9.14
C LEU A 73 2.73 1.89 -8.02
N PRO A 74 2.73 3.20 -8.34
CA PRO A 74 2.45 4.21 -7.32
C PRO A 74 1.02 4.02 -6.82
N LEU A 75 0.83 4.09 -5.52
CA LEU A 75 -0.47 3.94 -4.88
C LEU A 75 -1.00 5.31 -4.46
N MET A 76 -2.29 5.52 -4.71
CA MET A 76 -3.05 6.63 -4.15
C MET A 76 -3.34 6.41 -2.66
N SER A 77 -3.63 5.17 -2.26
CA SER A 77 -3.85 4.81 -0.87
C SER A 77 -3.43 3.38 -0.55
N PHE A 78 -3.04 3.15 0.69
CA PHE A 78 -2.75 1.83 1.24
C PHE A 78 -3.28 1.75 2.66
N THR A 79 -4.29 0.92 2.91
CA THR A 79 -5.02 0.89 4.19
C THR A 79 -5.32 -0.54 4.64
N CYS A 80 -5.23 -0.80 5.94
CA CYS A 80 -5.59 -2.10 6.51
C CYS A 80 -7.13 -2.24 6.58
N ARG A 81 -7.68 -3.36 6.09
CA ARG A 81 -9.13 -3.61 6.02
C ARG A 81 -9.74 -3.94 7.40
N THR A 82 -8.96 -4.54 8.29
CA THR A 82 -9.44 -4.96 9.63
C THR A 82 -9.71 -3.79 10.58
N VAL A 83 -9.16 -2.60 10.29
CA VAL A 83 -9.33 -1.40 11.14
C VAL A 83 -10.74 -0.79 11.06
N GLY A 84 -11.56 -1.22 10.10
CA GLY A 84 -12.90 -0.65 9.87
C GLY A 84 -13.99 -1.05 10.86
N THR A 85 -13.80 -2.05 11.72
CA THR A 85 -14.92 -2.65 12.50
C THR A 85 -14.96 -2.33 13.99
N THR A 86 -13.88 -1.86 14.62
CA THR A 86 -13.90 -1.56 16.05
C THR A 86 -13.07 -0.32 16.37
N GLY A 87 -13.76 0.72 16.86
CA GLY A 87 -13.10 1.94 17.31
C GLY A 87 -12.00 1.59 18.31
N ARG A 88 -10.78 2.05 17.99
CA ARG A 88 -9.58 1.98 18.83
C ARG A 88 -8.91 0.60 18.89
N HIS A 89 -8.43 0.12 17.74
CA HIS A 89 -7.33 -0.84 17.71
C HIS A 89 -6.05 -0.08 17.33
N VAL A 90 -5.04 -0.08 18.21
CA VAL A 90 -3.67 0.27 17.80
C VAL A 90 -3.23 -0.87 16.90
N THR A 91 -3.22 -0.65 15.59
CA THR A 91 -2.80 -1.69 14.64
C THR A 91 -1.40 -2.14 15.03
N ASP A 92 -1.25 -3.39 15.45
CA ASP A 92 0.06 -4.01 15.50
C ASP A 92 0.45 -4.29 14.05
N GLU A 93 1.07 -3.29 13.43
CA GLU A 93 1.46 -3.31 12.03
C GLU A 93 2.52 -4.39 11.73
N SER A 94 3.07 -5.06 12.75
CA SER A 94 3.99 -6.19 12.61
C SER A 94 3.28 -7.53 12.35
N GLN A 95 1.95 -7.60 12.53
CA GLN A 95 1.18 -8.80 12.26
C GLN A 95 0.65 -8.82 10.82
N GLU A 96 0.55 -10.03 10.26
CA GLU A 96 -0.01 -10.23 8.93
C GLU A 96 -1.52 -9.93 8.94
N ASP A 97 -1.91 -8.92 8.17
CA ASP A 97 -3.32 -8.51 8.00
C ASP A 97 -3.64 -8.31 6.51
N ASP A 98 -4.90 -8.08 6.18
CA ASP A 98 -5.37 -7.81 4.83
C ASP A 98 -5.39 -6.30 4.59
N TRP A 99 -4.60 -5.86 3.61
CA TRP A 99 -4.45 -4.46 3.23
C TRP A 99 -4.97 -4.21 1.83
N LEU A 100 -5.65 -3.09 1.66
CA LEU A 100 -6.16 -2.60 0.40
C LEU A 100 -5.19 -1.57 -0.18
N ALA A 101 -4.59 -1.90 -1.31
CA ALA A 101 -3.78 -1.01 -2.12
C ALA A 101 -4.62 -0.48 -3.29
N VAL A 102 -4.70 0.84 -3.42
CA VAL A 102 -5.36 1.49 -4.54
C VAL A 102 -4.29 2.18 -5.39
N PRO A 103 -3.96 1.65 -6.58
CA PRO A 103 -3.03 2.28 -7.51
C PRO A 103 -3.51 3.68 -7.91
N LEU A 104 -2.56 4.61 -8.06
CA LEU A 104 -2.83 5.88 -8.71
C LEU A 104 -3.14 5.59 -10.18
N ALA A 105 -4.33 5.98 -10.64
CA ALA A 105 -4.72 5.75 -12.02
C ALA A 105 -3.74 6.49 -12.96
N GLY A 106 -3.03 5.72 -13.79
CA GLY A 106 -2.28 6.24 -14.93
C GLY A 106 -3.17 6.60 -16.11
#